data_AF-A0A6P0U5S7-F1
#
_entry.id   AF-A0A6P0U5S7-F1
#
_cell.length_a   1.000
_cell.length_b   1.000
_cell.length_c   1.000
_cell.angle_alpha   90.00
_cell.angle_beta   90.00
_cell.angle_gamma   90.00
#
_symmetry.space_group_name_H-M   'P 1'
#
loop_
_entity.id
_entity.type
_entity.pdbx_description
1 polymer ?
#
loop_
_entity_poly.entity_id
_entity_poly.type
_entity_poly.pdbx_seq_one_letter_code
_entity_poly.pdbx_strand_id
1 'polypeptide(L)'
;MNRRKREILQLYKEGERNFQGANLRGLSFEGEDLPDADFSFADVRGTNFRGANLTGAKFCGAKAGLQKGWVVVLFAGVFVLVGVSAFLNIFISALILQIYSIHVERQILGWMSLIVTIIFWITFFCNRIAKAFTVVEAIFLVFVLVWSAIGFSFIPFY
;
A
#
# COMPACT_ATOMS: atom_id res chain seq x y z
N MET A 1 12.82 -12.37 -21.98
CA MET A 1 14.16 -12.53 -21.36
C MET A 1 15.02 -11.30 -21.67
N ASN A 2 15.47 -10.56 -20.64
CA ASN A 2 16.18 -9.28 -20.82
C ASN A 2 17.51 -9.45 -21.56
N ARG A 3 17.69 -8.77 -22.70
CA ARG A 3 18.93 -8.81 -23.51
C ARG A 3 20.17 -8.43 -22.69
N ARG A 4 20.07 -7.36 -21.90
CA ARG A 4 21.14 -6.88 -21.00
C ARG A 4 21.60 -7.90 -19.95
N LYS A 5 20.69 -8.70 -19.38
CA LYS A 5 21.07 -9.78 -18.44
C LYS A 5 22.02 -10.77 -19.12
N ARG A 6 21.64 -11.21 -20.33
CA ARG A 6 22.42 -12.21 -21.07
C ARG A 6 23.81 -11.70 -21.44
N GLU A 7 23.90 -10.44 -21.87
CA GLU A 7 25.18 -9.81 -22.20
C GLU A 7 26.12 -9.81 -20.98
N ILE A 8 25.63 -9.46 -19.79
CA ILE A 8 26.43 -9.46 -18.56
C ILE A 8 26.86 -10.86 -18.14
N LEU A 9 25.93 -11.82 -18.19
CA LEU A 9 26.26 -13.22 -17.88
C LEU A 9 27.23 -13.82 -18.89
N GLN A 10 27.15 -13.40 -20.15
CA GLN A 10 28.08 -13.83 -21.18
C GLN A 10 29.48 -13.25 -20.94
N LEU A 11 29.59 -11.94 -20.69
CA LEU A 11 30.86 -11.29 -20.33
C LEU A 11 31.49 -11.96 -19.09
N TYR A 12 30.66 -12.28 -18.09
CA TYR A 12 31.12 -12.99 -16.90
C TYR A 12 31.69 -14.38 -17.23
N LYS A 13 31.04 -15.14 -18.11
CA LYS A 13 31.52 -16.44 -18.61
C LYS A 13 32.81 -16.31 -19.42
N GLU A 14 33.01 -15.18 -20.10
CA GLU A 14 34.23 -14.86 -20.85
C GLU A 14 35.40 -14.43 -19.94
N GLY A 15 35.17 -14.30 -18.63
CA GLY A 15 36.19 -13.97 -17.64
C GLY A 15 36.17 -12.52 -17.17
N GLU A 16 35.26 -11.69 -17.70
CA GLU A 16 35.09 -10.31 -17.27
C GLU A 16 34.57 -10.28 -15.82
N ARG A 17 35.16 -9.41 -15.01
CA ARG A 17 34.76 -9.20 -13.61
C ARG A 17 34.44 -7.74 -13.33
N ASN A 18 34.80 -6.82 -14.22
CA ASN A 18 34.56 -5.40 -14.06
C ASN A 18 33.18 -5.01 -14.62
N PHE A 19 32.22 -4.81 -13.73
CA PHE A 19 30.89 -4.27 -14.03
C PHE A 19 30.67 -2.91 -13.35
N GLN A 20 31.75 -2.15 -13.16
CA GLN A 20 31.68 -0.86 -12.48
C GLN A 20 30.79 0.13 -13.25
N GLY A 21 29.92 0.84 -12.53
CA GLY A 21 28.99 1.80 -13.13
C GLY A 21 27.87 1.20 -14.00
N ALA A 22 27.76 -0.13 -14.08
CA ALA A 22 26.75 -0.79 -14.92
C ALA A 22 25.31 -0.46 -14.48
N ASN A 23 24.40 -0.33 -15.45
CA ASN A 23 22.98 -0.14 -15.18
C ASN A 23 22.24 -1.48 -15.12
N LEU A 24 22.14 -2.03 -13.91
CA LEU A 24 21.55 -3.33 -13.60
C LEU A 24 20.09 -3.24 -13.12
N ARG A 25 19.48 -2.05 -13.17
CA ARG A 25 18.14 -1.78 -12.65
C ARG A 25 17.11 -2.78 -13.16
N GLY A 26 16.38 -3.41 -12.24
CA GLY A 26 15.27 -4.31 -12.58
C GLY A 26 15.67 -5.62 -13.24
N LEU A 27 16.96 -5.97 -13.29
CA LEU A 27 17.41 -7.26 -13.79
C LEU A 27 17.23 -8.36 -12.72
N SER A 28 17.02 -9.60 -13.15
CA SER A 28 16.98 -10.75 -12.24
C SER A 28 18.20 -11.64 -12.47
N PHE A 29 19.10 -11.66 -11.48
CA PHE A 29 20.22 -12.58 -11.35
C PHE A 29 19.92 -13.65 -10.29
N GLU A 30 18.65 -13.98 -10.09
CA GLU A 30 18.23 -15.02 -9.15
C GLU A 30 18.88 -16.37 -9.48
N GLY A 31 19.52 -16.97 -8.47
CA GLY A 31 20.22 -18.26 -8.59
C GLY A 31 21.52 -18.24 -9.41
N GLU A 32 22.01 -17.07 -9.85
CA GLU A 32 23.21 -16.99 -10.70
C GLU A 32 24.50 -17.04 -9.85
N ASP A 33 25.56 -17.63 -10.42
CA ASP A 33 26.87 -17.73 -9.79
C ASP A 33 27.80 -16.62 -10.29
N LEU A 34 28.01 -15.59 -9.47
CA LEU A 34 28.75 -14.36 -9.78
C LEU A 34 29.81 -13.99 -8.70
N PRO A 35 30.68 -14.92 -8.26
CA PRO A 35 31.74 -14.60 -7.30
C PRO A 35 32.76 -13.62 -7.87
N ASP A 36 33.35 -12.83 -6.98
CA ASP A 36 34.41 -11.85 -7.25
C ASP A 36 34.05 -10.78 -8.30
N ALA A 37 32.77 -10.63 -8.65
CA ALA A 37 32.30 -9.61 -9.58
C ALA A 37 32.36 -8.21 -8.96
N ASP A 38 32.90 -7.24 -9.69
CA ASP A 38 32.99 -5.85 -9.27
C ASP A 38 31.80 -5.04 -9.81
N PHE A 39 30.81 -4.81 -8.95
CA PHE A 39 29.64 -3.95 -9.18
C PHE A 39 29.80 -2.57 -8.54
N SER A 40 31.03 -2.10 -8.30
CA SER A 40 31.25 -0.79 -7.68
C SER A 40 30.65 0.33 -8.53
N PHE A 41 29.99 1.30 -7.90
CA PHE A 41 29.26 2.39 -8.56
C PHE A 41 28.11 1.97 -9.50
N ALA A 42 27.79 0.67 -9.61
CA ALA A 42 26.70 0.17 -10.44
C ALA A 42 25.33 0.57 -9.87
N ASP A 43 24.33 0.69 -10.74
CA ASP A 43 22.94 0.93 -10.33
C ASP A 43 22.16 -0.38 -10.29
N VAL A 44 21.99 -0.92 -9.09
CA VAL A 44 21.36 -2.22 -8.80
C VAL A 44 19.93 -2.06 -8.24
N ARG A 45 19.27 -0.92 -8.49
CA ARG A 45 17.93 -0.68 -7.94
C ARG A 45 16.88 -1.61 -8.54
N GLY A 46 16.18 -2.33 -7.67
CA GLY A 46 15.22 -3.34 -8.06
C GLY A 46 15.84 -4.55 -8.76
N THR A 47 17.16 -4.75 -8.67
CA THR A 47 17.82 -5.96 -9.15
C THR A 47 17.54 -7.11 -8.18
N ASN A 48 17.10 -8.26 -8.70
CA ASN A 48 16.87 -9.45 -7.89
C ASN A 48 18.14 -10.31 -7.87
N PHE A 49 18.77 -10.45 -6.70
CA PHE A 49 19.92 -11.33 -6.45
C PHE A 49 19.55 -12.51 -5.53
N ARG A 50 18.26 -12.87 -5.43
CA ARG A 50 17.81 -13.96 -4.56
C ARG A 50 18.53 -15.26 -4.92
N GLY A 51 19.17 -15.89 -3.94
CA GLY A 51 19.90 -17.15 -4.16
C GLY A 51 21.11 -17.05 -5.12
N ALA A 52 21.54 -15.84 -5.49
CA ALA A 52 22.75 -15.66 -6.28
C ALA A 52 24.00 -15.85 -5.40
N ASN A 53 25.03 -16.51 -5.91
CA ASN A 53 26.33 -16.54 -5.24
C ASN A 53 27.12 -15.28 -5.61
N LEU A 54 27.31 -14.41 -4.63
CA LEU A 54 28.05 -13.14 -4.77
C LEU A 54 29.29 -13.12 -3.85
N THR A 55 29.85 -14.28 -3.54
CA THR A 55 31.03 -14.39 -2.67
C THR A 55 32.18 -13.56 -3.24
N GLY A 56 32.74 -12.64 -2.46
CA GLY A 56 33.84 -11.76 -2.92
C GLY A 56 33.42 -10.61 -3.84
N ALA A 57 32.13 -10.48 -4.20
CA ALA A 57 31.67 -9.40 -5.06
C ALA A 57 31.78 -8.03 -4.38
N LYS A 58 32.18 -7.02 -5.15
CA LYS A 58 32.34 -5.64 -4.66
C LYS A 58 31.14 -4.79 -5.04
N PHE A 59 30.59 -4.07 -4.06
CA PHE A 59 29.46 -3.15 -4.25
C PHE A 59 29.79 -1.71 -3.78
N CYS A 60 31.07 -1.34 -3.76
CA CYS A 60 31.51 -0.04 -3.25
C CYS A 60 30.86 1.09 -4.06
N GLY A 61 30.07 1.95 -3.40
CA GLY A 61 29.37 3.05 -4.06
C GLY A 61 28.22 2.64 -4.98
N ALA A 62 27.81 1.36 -4.98
CA ALA A 62 26.67 0.90 -5.76
C ALA A 62 25.36 1.56 -5.29
N LYS A 63 24.52 1.96 -6.24
CA LYS A 63 23.20 2.52 -5.96
C LYS A 63 22.20 1.38 -5.81
N ALA A 64 21.86 1.05 -4.56
CA ALA A 64 20.82 0.09 -4.21
C ALA A 64 19.50 0.78 -3.79
N GLY A 65 18.41 0.02 -3.68
CA GLY A 65 17.11 0.50 -3.20
C GLY A 65 15.94 0.26 -4.17
N LEU A 66 14.77 0.78 -3.80
CA LEU A 66 13.55 0.65 -4.60
C LEU A 66 13.58 1.57 -5.83
N GLN A 67 12.95 1.11 -6.91
CA GLN A 67 12.69 1.95 -8.07
C GLN A 67 11.70 3.06 -7.68
N LYS A 68 11.85 4.27 -8.24
CA LYS A 68 11.02 5.44 -7.90
C LYS A 68 9.51 5.15 -7.92
N GLY A 69 9.04 4.28 -8.82
CA GLY A 69 7.62 3.89 -8.89
C GLY A 69 7.11 3.18 -7.64
N TRP A 70 7.86 2.23 -7.10
CA TRP A 70 7.49 1.52 -5.88
C TRP A 70 7.49 2.44 -4.65
N VAL A 71 8.37 3.44 -4.65
CA VAL A 71 8.37 4.47 -3.60
C VAL A 71 7.05 5.25 -3.63
N VAL A 72 6.58 5.67 -4.81
CA VAL A 72 5.28 6.35 -4.96
C VAL A 72 4.12 5.46 -4.50
N VAL A 73 4.13 4.18 -4.88
CA VAL A 73 3.10 3.22 -4.45
C VAL A 73 3.08 3.06 -2.93
N LEU A 74 4.25 2.97 -2.29
CA LEU A 74 4.35 2.89 -0.83
C LEU A 74 3.78 4.14 -0.16
N PHE A 75 4.16 5.33 -0.64
CA PHE A 75 3.62 6.60 -0.11
C PHE A 75 2.10 6.69 -0.30
N ALA A 76 1.58 6.29 -1.46
CA ALA A 76 0.14 6.24 -1.71
C ALA A 76 -0.58 5.27 -0.77
N GLY A 77 0.00 4.07 -0.54
CA GLY A 77 -0.55 3.09 0.40
C GLY A 77 -0.60 3.61 1.84
N VAL A 78 0.45 4.31 2.28
CA VAL A 78 0.47 4.97 3.60
C VAL A 78 -0.60 6.06 3.69
N PHE A 79 -0.77 6.87 2.63
CA PHE A 79 -1.80 7.91 2.61
C PHE A 79 -3.22 7.33 2.70
N VAL A 80 -3.49 6.24 1.97
CA VAL A 80 -4.77 5.52 2.06
C VAL A 80 -4.99 4.98 3.47
N LEU A 81 -3.97 4.36 4.08
CA LEU A 81 -4.07 3.83 5.43
C LEU A 81 -4.39 4.93 6.47
N VAL A 82 -3.71 6.07 6.37
CA VAL A 82 -3.98 7.24 7.21
C VAL A 82 -5.38 7.78 6.97
N GLY A 83 -5.81 7.87 5.71
CA GLY A 83 -7.15 8.32 5.35
C GLY A 83 -8.25 7.42 5.94
N VAL A 84 -8.09 6.09 5.86
CA VAL A 84 -9.02 5.13 6.44
C VAL A 84 -9.05 5.26 7.97
N SER A 85 -7.89 5.36 8.62
CA SER A 85 -7.81 5.56 10.07
C SER A 85 -8.49 6.86 10.52
N ALA A 86 -8.24 7.96 9.82
CA ALA A 86 -8.84 9.26 10.13
C ALA A 86 -10.35 9.23 9.96
N PHE A 87 -10.84 8.62 8.87
CA PHE A 87 -12.28 8.50 8.61
C PHE A 87 -12.99 7.71 9.71
N LEU A 88 -12.42 6.56 10.13
CA LEU A 88 -12.99 5.76 11.21
C LEU A 88 -13.02 6.54 12.54
N ASN A 89 -11.97 7.29 12.86
CA ASN A 89 -11.93 8.11 14.08
C ASN A 89 -12.97 9.23 14.08
N ILE A 90 -13.13 9.94 12.96
CA ILE A 90 -14.15 11.00 12.82
C ILE A 90 -15.54 10.41 12.97
N PHE A 91 -15.78 9.26 12.33
CA PHE A 91 -17.06 8.56 12.41
C PHE A 91 -17.40 8.13 13.84
N ILE A 92 -16.44 7.51 14.55
CA ILE A 92 -16.61 7.12 15.96
C ILE A 92 -16.85 8.35 16.85
N SER A 93 -16.09 9.44 16.63
CA SER A 93 -16.26 10.68 17.38
C SER A 93 -17.66 11.28 17.21
N ALA A 94 -18.19 11.28 15.98
CA ALA A 94 -19.55 11.76 15.70
C ALA A 94 -20.63 10.91 16.40
N LEU A 95 -20.45 9.57 16.45
CA LEU A 95 -21.38 8.68 17.16
C LEU A 95 -21.40 8.95 18.67
N ILE A 96 -20.24 9.16 19.29
CA ILE A 96 -20.14 9.42 20.74
C ILE A 96 -20.89 10.70 21.11
N LEU A 97 -20.73 11.77 20.32
CA LEU A 97 -21.41 13.06 20.58
C LEU A 97 -22.93 12.94 20.47
N GLN A 98 -23.44 12.13 19.56
CA GLN A 98 -24.88 11.89 19.43
C GLN A 98 -25.44 11.10 20.62
N ILE A 99 -24.70 10.10 21.10
CA ILE A 99 -25.12 9.24 22.23
C ILE A 99 -25.08 10.01 23.57
N TYR A 100 -24.10 10.90 23.78
CA TYR A 100 -23.96 11.66 25.02
C TYR A 100 -24.82 12.94 25.07
N SER A 101 -25.54 13.28 24.00
CA SER A 101 -26.40 14.46 23.95
C SER A 101 -27.55 14.36 24.98
N ILE A 102 -27.81 15.47 25.69
CA ILE A 102 -28.92 15.61 26.65
C ILE A 102 -30.30 15.51 25.96
N HIS A 103 -30.36 15.84 24.67
CA HIS A 103 -31.59 15.76 23.88
C HIS A 103 -31.88 14.32 23.44
N VAL A 104 -33.03 13.78 23.86
CA VAL A 104 -33.49 12.41 23.59
C VAL A 104 -33.53 12.06 22.09
N GLU A 105 -33.91 13.02 21.24
CA GLU A 105 -33.94 12.83 19.78
C GLU A 105 -32.56 12.49 19.20
N ARG A 106 -31.50 13.18 19.64
CA ARG A 106 -30.12 12.92 19.20
C ARG A 106 -29.59 11.59 19.72
N GLN A 107 -30.00 11.18 20.93
CA GLN A 107 -29.65 9.86 21.47
C GLN A 107 -30.28 8.73 20.65
N ILE A 108 -31.57 8.84 20.32
CA ILE A 108 -32.27 7.84 19.49
C ILE A 108 -31.57 7.72 18.14
N LEU A 109 -31.25 8.84 17.48
CA LEU A 109 -30.51 8.84 16.21
C LEU A 109 -29.12 8.18 16.33
N GLY A 110 -28.40 8.42 17.42
CA GLY A 110 -27.09 7.80 17.68
C GLY A 110 -27.18 6.27 17.81
N TRP A 111 -28.15 5.77 18.60
CA TRP A 111 -28.38 4.33 18.74
C TRP A 111 -28.83 3.68 17.42
N MET A 112 -29.70 4.34 16.64
CA MET A 112 -30.13 3.86 15.33
C MET A 112 -28.95 3.77 14.35
N SER A 113 -28.09 4.79 14.31
CA SER A 113 -26.88 4.79 13.46
C SER A 113 -25.91 3.67 13.86
N LEU A 114 -25.77 3.41 15.17
CA LEU A 114 -24.94 2.31 15.68
C LEU A 114 -25.49 0.94 15.25
N ILE A 115 -26.80 0.72 15.36
CA ILE A 115 -27.45 -0.53 14.91
C ILE A 115 -27.28 -0.73 13.41
N VAL A 116 -27.51 0.30 12.59
CA VAL A 116 -27.32 0.24 11.13
C VAL A 116 -25.86 -0.07 10.77
N THR A 117 -24.91 0.54 11.48
CA THR A 117 -23.47 0.28 11.29
C THR A 117 -23.11 -1.17 11.63
N ILE A 118 -23.63 -1.71 12.73
CA ILE A 118 -23.41 -3.11 13.12
C ILE A 118 -23.99 -4.08 12.07
N ILE A 119 -25.22 -3.83 11.60
CA ILE A 119 -25.85 -4.65 10.54
C ILE A 119 -25.02 -4.58 9.25
N PHE A 120 -24.51 -3.40 8.89
CA PHE A 120 -23.61 -3.24 7.74
C PHE A 120 -22.33 -4.07 7.90
N TRP A 121 -21.68 -4.03 9.06
CA TRP A 121 -20.48 -4.85 9.30
C TRP A 121 -20.78 -6.35 9.30
N ILE A 122 -21.91 -6.77 9.86
CA ILE A 122 -22.34 -8.18 9.83
C ILE A 122 -22.56 -8.62 8.39
N THR A 123 -23.35 -7.87 7.61
CA THR A 123 -23.63 -8.21 6.21
C THR A 123 -22.36 -8.18 5.35
N PHE A 124 -21.49 -7.18 5.54
CA PHE A 124 -20.19 -7.10 4.87
C PHE A 124 -19.32 -8.31 5.21
N PHE A 125 -19.16 -8.67 6.48
CA PHE A 125 -18.30 -9.77 6.89
C PHE A 125 -18.88 -11.14 6.48
N CYS A 126 -20.20 -11.30 6.55
CA CYS A 126 -20.89 -12.50 6.07
C CYS A 126 -20.84 -12.64 4.54
N ASN A 127 -20.92 -11.54 3.78
CA ASN A 127 -20.88 -11.56 2.31
C ASN A 127 -19.45 -11.61 1.75
N ARG A 128 -18.45 -11.11 2.49
CA ARG A 128 -17.03 -11.03 2.07
C ARG A 128 -16.32 -12.38 1.95
N ILE A 129 -16.86 -13.45 2.50
CA ILE A 129 -16.29 -14.81 2.32
C ILE A 129 -16.63 -15.37 0.93
N ALA A 130 -17.65 -14.84 0.22
CA ALA A 130 -18.13 -15.47 -1.01
C ALA A 130 -18.23 -14.57 -2.26
N LYS A 131 -18.43 -13.24 -2.18
CA LYS A 131 -18.61 -12.40 -3.39
C LYS A 131 -17.98 -11.02 -3.25
N ALA A 132 -17.17 -10.65 -4.24
CA ALA A 132 -16.59 -9.32 -4.38
C ALA A 132 -17.67 -8.24 -4.55
N PHE A 133 -17.52 -7.13 -3.83
CA PHE A 133 -18.18 -5.82 -3.95
C PHE A 133 -19.46 -5.78 -4.81
N THR A 134 -20.62 -5.86 -4.16
CA THR A 134 -21.92 -5.71 -4.83
C THR A 134 -22.41 -4.26 -4.80
N VAL A 135 -23.32 -3.92 -5.72
CA VAL A 135 -23.98 -2.59 -5.88
C VAL A 135 -24.55 -2.04 -4.56
N VAL A 136 -24.88 -2.91 -3.61
CA VAL A 136 -25.40 -2.55 -2.27
C VAL A 136 -24.38 -1.76 -1.45
N GLU A 137 -23.08 -2.08 -1.54
CA GLU A 137 -22.02 -1.36 -0.81
C GLU A 137 -21.83 0.07 -1.33
N ALA A 138 -22.00 0.29 -2.64
CA ALA A 138 -21.93 1.61 -3.24
C ALA A 138 -23.12 2.50 -2.83
N ILE A 139 -24.34 1.94 -2.77
CA ILE A 139 -25.54 2.66 -2.33
C ILE A 139 -25.41 3.07 -0.86
N PHE A 140 -24.85 2.21 -0.01
CA PHE A 140 -24.62 2.52 1.40
C PHE A 140 -23.63 3.67 1.60
N LEU A 141 -22.52 3.70 0.84
CA LEU A 141 -21.56 4.82 0.90
C LEU A 141 -22.21 6.16 0.52
N VAL A 142 -23.06 6.17 -0.50
CA VAL A 142 -23.81 7.36 -0.90
C VAL A 142 -24.76 7.80 0.22
N PHE A 143 -25.45 6.85 0.87
CA PHE A 143 -26.36 7.16 1.97
C PHE A 143 -25.62 7.74 3.19
N VAL A 144 -24.46 7.19 3.57
CA VAL A 144 -23.63 7.71 4.66
C VAL A 144 -23.09 9.11 4.35
N LEU A 145 -22.70 9.38 3.10
CA LEU A 145 -22.27 10.72 2.68
C LEU A 145 -23.41 11.74 2.74
N VAL A 146 -24.61 11.37 2.30
CA VAL A 146 -25.79 12.24 2.38
C VAL A 146 -26.19 12.50 3.84
N TRP A 147 -26.14 11.47 4.69
CA TRP A 147 -26.50 11.60 6.10
C TRP A 147 -25.51 12.45 6.90
N SER A 148 -24.20 12.32 6.61
CA SER A 148 -23.18 13.15 7.25
C SER A 148 -23.29 14.63 6.84
N ALA A 149 -23.70 14.93 5.60
CA ALA A 149 -23.97 16.29 5.14
C ALA A 149 -25.22 16.91 5.81
N ILE A 150 -26.30 16.13 5.99
CA ILE A 150 -27.52 16.59 6.66
C ILE A 150 -27.26 16.80 8.17
N GLY A 151 -26.49 15.90 8.80
CA GLY A 151 -26.08 16.05 10.20
C GLY A 151 -25.27 17.32 10.48
N PHE A 152 -24.48 17.80 9.50
CA PHE A 152 -23.74 19.06 9.60
C PHE A 152 -24.62 20.30 9.48
N SER A 153 -25.72 20.24 8.71
CA SER A 153 -26.66 21.35 8.54
C SER A 153 -27.53 21.65 9.78
N PHE A 154 -27.53 20.77 10.78
CA PHE A 154 -28.26 20.91 12.04
C PHE A 154 -27.38 21.27 13.25
N ILE A 155 -26.16 21.76 13.00
CA ILE A 155 -25.29 22.37 14.02
C ILE A 155 -25.47 23.89 13.89
N PRO A 156 -26.35 24.54 14.67
CA PRO A 156 -26.39 25.99 14.70
C PRO A 156 -25.07 26.48 15.31
N PHE A 157 -24.33 27.29 14.56
CA PHE A 157 -23.21 28.08 15.09
C PHE A 157 -23.81 29.11 16.06
N TYR A 158 -23.76 28.80 17.36
CA TYR A 158 -23.93 29.75 18.45
C TYR A 158 -22.70 29.67 19.36
#